data_AF-A0A1Y5TZZ7-F1
#
_entry.id   AF-A0A1Y5TZZ7-F1
#
_cell.length_a   1.000
_cell.length_b   1.000
_cell.length_c   1.000
_cell.angle_alpha   90.00
_cell.angle_beta   90.00
_cell.angle_gamma   90.00
#
_symmetry.space_group_name_H-M   'P 1'
#
loop_
_entity.id
_entity.type
_entity.pdbx_description
1 polymer ?
#
loop_
_entity_poly.entity_id
_entity_poly.type
_entity_poly.pdbx_seq_one_letter_code
_entity_poly.pdbx_strand_id
1 'polypeptide(L)'
;MKRIGMVIGLRDEHEAEYRRLHAGEGVRDLLAQANIRNFTIYLTRFPDGQLYEFAHYEYVGADYEGDMARLAAHPRNIEWLKMCDPMQVPLPGSDGWTVMEEVYHND
;
A
#
# COMPACT_ATOMS: atom_id res chain seq x y z
N MET A 1 8.79 -16.51 -2.18
CA MET A 1 8.56 -15.07 -2.43
C MET A 1 7.26 -14.92 -3.19
N LYS A 2 6.41 -13.98 -2.79
CA LYS A 2 5.16 -13.62 -3.47
C LYS A 2 5.26 -12.15 -3.86
N ARG A 3 4.97 -11.79 -5.11
CA ARG A 3 4.85 -10.40 -5.54
C ARG A 3 3.39 -9.97 -5.43
N ILE A 4 3.18 -8.75 -4.96
CA ILE A 4 1.85 -8.18 -4.79
C ILE A 4 1.85 -6.82 -5.48
N GLY A 5 1.06 -6.70 -6.54
CA GLY A 5 0.65 -5.42 -7.11
C GLY A 5 -0.73 -5.06 -6.58
N MET A 6 -0.94 -3.80 -6.20
CA MET A 6 -2.24 -3.33 -5.72
C MET A 6 -2.47 -1.87 -6.09
N VAL A 7 -3.74 -1.50 -6.21
CA VAL A 7 -4.17 -0.16 -6.63
C VAL A 7 -5.23 0.40 -5.68
N ILE A 8 -5.18 1.71 -5.45
CA ILE A 8 -6.22 2.47 -4.76
C ILE A 8 -6.30 3.90 -5.33
N GLY A 9 -7.44 4.56 -5.23
CA GLY A 9 -7.55 5.98 -5.55
C GLY A 9 -6.96 6.85 -4.44
N LEU A 10 -6.52 8.05 -4.79
CA LEU A 10 -6.08 9.09 -3.86
C LEU A 10 -6.88 10.37 -4.12
N ARG A 11 -7.38 11.00 -3.06
CA ARG A 11 -8.06 12.29 -3.16
C ARG A 11 -7.08 13.38 -3.56
N ASP A 12 -7.44 14.18 -4.56
CA ASP A 12 -6.58 15.21 -5.14
C ASP A 12 -6.11 16.24 -4.10
N GLU A 13 -7.00 16.63 -3.19
CA GLU A 13 -6.72 17.58 -2.11
C GLU A 13 -5.65 17.09 -1.13
N HIS A 14 -5.35 15.78 -1.12
CA HIS A 14 -4.38 15.18 -0.21
C HIS A 14 -3.05 14.82 -0.86
N GLU A 15 -2.84 15.03 -2.16
CA GLU A 15 -1.61 14.60 -2.85
C GLU A 15 -0.34 15.16 -2.19
N ALA A 16 -0.31 16.46 -1.87
CA ALA A 16 0.85 17.09 -1.26
C ALA A 16 1.15 16.54 0.14
N GLU A 17 0.11 16.31 0.94
CA GLU A 17 0.24 15.76 2.29
C GLU A 17 0.68 14.29 2.26
N TYR A 18 0.09 13.51 1.36
CA TYR A 18 0.46 12.11 1.14
C TYR A 18 1.96 11.97 0.83
N ARG A 19 2.47 12.79 -0.09
CA ARG A 19 3.90 12.83 -0.45
C ARG A 19 4.77 13.21 0.74
N ARG A 20 4.34 14.20 1.54
CA ARG A 20 5.06 14.67 2.73
C ARG A 20 5.17 13.58 3.79
N LEU A 21 4.07 12.87 4.05
CA LEU A 21 4.05 11.76 5.01
C LEU A 21 4.99 10.62 4.56
N HIS A 22 4.93 10.21 3.30
CA HIS A 22 5.71 9.08 2.77
C HIS A 22 7.20 9.38 2.55
N ALA A 23 7.60 10.66 2.52
CA ALA A 23 9.01 11.06 2.53
C ALA A 23 9.70 10.79 3.88
N GLY A 24 8.93 10.61 4.96
CA GLY A 24 9.44 10.26 6.28
C GLY A 24 9.75 8.76 6.45
N GLU A 25 10.02 8.37 7.70
CA GLU A 25 10.31 6.96 8.05
C GLU A 25 9.07 6.07 8.08
N GLY A 26 7.89 6.64 8.36
CA GLY A 26 6.62 5.93 8.44
C GLY A 26 6.69 4.69 9.34
N VAL A 27 6.29 3.54 8.80
CA VAL A 27 6.32 2.23 9.48
C VAL A 27 7.23 1.22 8.77
N ARG A 28 8.31 1.70 8.13
CA ARG A 28 9.25 0.87 7.35
C ARG A 28 9.80 -0.32 8.14
N ASP A 29 10.07 -0.14 9.44
CA ASP A 29 10.55 -1.20 10.32
C ASP A 29 9.51 -2.31 10.52
N LEU A 30 8.23 -1.96 10.65
CA LEU A 30 7.13 -2.93 10.78
C LEU A 30 6.91 -3.71 9.49
N LEU A 31 6.97 -3.03 8.34
CA LEU A 31 6.91 -3.67 7.03
C LEU A 31 8.06 -4.69 6.88
N ALA A 32 9.27 -4.29 7.32
CA ALA A 32 10.41 -5.18 7.31
C ALA A 32 10.22 -6.41 8.23
N GLN A 33 9.67 -6.22 9.43
CA GLN A 33 9.34 -7.30 10.36
C GLN A 33 8.26 -8.25 9.81
N ALA A 34 7.30 -7.73 9.05
CA ALA A 34 6.25 -8.50 8.38
C ALA A 34 6.69 -9.13 7.05
N ASN A 35 8.00 -9.25 6.81
CA ASN A 35 8.59 -9.85 5.61
C ASN A 35 8.21 -9.17 4.28
N ILE A 36 7.80 -7.90 4.31
CA ILE A 36 7.57 -7.07 3.12
C ILE A 36 8.90 -6.43 2.69
N ARG A 37 9.28 -6.61 1.43
CA ARG A 37 10.52 -6.09 0.81
C ARG A 37 10.19 -5.39 -0.51
N ASN A 38 11.11 -4.56 -0.97
CA ASN A 38 11.00 -3.84 -2.25
C ASN A 38 9.64 -3.12 -2.43
N PHE A 39 9.10 -2.59 -1.33
CA PHE A 39 7.81 -1.91 -1.33
C PHE A 39 7.95 -0.51 -1.93
N THR A 40 7.30 -0.30 -3.07
CA THR A 40 7.26 0.96 -3.81
C THR A 40 5.82 1.38 -4.04
N ILE A 41 5.55 2.68 -3.96
CA ILE A 41 4.27 3.28 -4.34
C ILE A 41 4.51 4.32 -5.42
N TYR A 42 3.74 4.24 -6.49
CA TYR A 42 3.73 5.16 -7.63
C TYR A 42 2.42 5.94 -7.63
N LEU A 43 2.46 7.17 -8.13
CA LEU A 43 1.27 8.00 -8.33
C LEU A 43 1.09 8.29 -9.82
N THR A 44 -0.13 8.11 -10.33
CA THR A 44 -0.47 8.51 -11.70
C THR A 44 -1.92 8.95 -11.79
N ARG A 45 -2.20 9.88 -12.71
CA ARG A 45 -3.57 10.22 -13.09
C ARG A 45 -4.02 9.35 -14.25
N PHE A 46 -5.27 8.90 -14.22
CA PHE A 46 -5.89 8.20 -15.33
C PHE A 46 -6.76 9.13 -16.19
N PRO A 47 -7.21 8.68 -17.38
CA PRO A 47 -7.98 9.53 -18.30
C PRO A 47 -9.30 10.06 -17.75
N ASP A 48 -9.82 9.44 -16.68
CA ASP A 48 -10.98 9.92 -15.93
C ASP A 48 -10.67 11.11 -15.01
N GLY A 49 -9.41 11.56 -14.98
CA GLY A 49 -8.92 12.68 -14.19
C GLY A 49 -8.56 12.32 -12.75
N GLN A 50 -8.88 11.12 -12.29
CA GLN A 50 -8.64 10.69 -10.92
C GLN A 50 -7.17 10.32 -10.70
N LEU A 51 -6.67 10.58 -9.49
CA LEU A 51 -5.34 10.21 -9.05
C LEU A 51 -5.36 8.82 -8.41
N TYR A 52 -4.40 7.99 -8.79
CA TYR A 52 -4.28 6.61 -8.31
C TYR A 52 -2.90 6.35 -7.73
N GLU A 53 -2.88 5.56 -6.66
CA GLU A 53 -1.70 4.92 -6.14
C GLU A 53 -1.57 3.51 -6.72
N PHE A 54 -0.38 3.19 -7.22
CA PHE A 54 0.00 1.83 -7.59
C PHE A 54 1.12 1.38 -6.65
N ALA A 55 0.85 0.36 -5.85
CA ALA A 55 1.81 -0.20 -4.93
C ALA A 55 2.30 -1.56 -5.42
N HIS A 56 3.60 -1.80 -5.28
CA HIS A 56 4.23 -3.10 -5.51
C HIS A 56 5.10 -3.46 -4.31
N TYR A 57 4.99 -4.68 -3.80
CA TYR A 57 5.97 -5.24 -2.86
C TYR A 57 6.19 -6.74 -3.06
N GLU A 58 7.32 -7.22 -2.55
CA GLU A 58 7.68 -8.63 -2.47
C GLU A 58 7.56 -9.11 -1.03
N TYR A 59 6.70 -10.09 -0.81
CA TYR A 59 6.65 -10.82 0.44
C TYR A 59 7.61 -12.01 0.42
N VAL A 60 8.52 -12.08 1.38
CA VAL A 60 9.59 -13.09 1.44
C VAL A 60 9.43 -14.11 2.58
N GLY A 61 8.37 -14.01 3.37
CA GLY A 61 8.12 -14.88 4.51
C GLY A 61 7.44 -16.21 4.13
N ALA A 62 7.07 -16.98 5.16
CA ALA A 62 6.45 -18.30 5.03
C ALA A 62 4.98 -18.38 5.50
N ASP A 63 4.48 -17.34 6.19
CA ASP A 63 3.13 -17.27 6.75
C ASP A 63 2.55 -15.87 6.49
N TYR A 64 2.05 -15.68 5.27
CA TYR A 64 1.56 -14.38 4.82
C TYR A 64 0.39 -13.87 5.66
N GLU A 65 -0.60 -14.74 5.91
CA GLU A 65 -1.79 -14.36 6.68
C GLU A 65 -1.42 -14.01 8.12
N GLY A 66 -0.55 -14.78 8.77
CA GLY A 66 -0.09 -14.47 10.12
C GLY A 66 0.76 -13.21 10.20
N ASP A 67 1.63 -12.95 9.23
CA ASP A 67 2.41 -11.71 9.16
C ASP A 67 1.52 -10.48 8.96
N MET A 68 0.55 -10.54 8.04
CA MET A 68 -0.37 -9.43 7.79
C MET A 68 -1.29 -9.20 8.98
N ALA A 69 -1.76 -10.25 9.65
CA ALA A 69 -2.57 -10.13 10.87
C ALA A 69 -1.78 -9.47 12.02
N ARG A 70 -0.50 -9.85 12.21
CA ARG A 70 0.38 -9.19 13.18
C ARG A 70 0.61 -7.72 12.86
N LEU A 71 0.85 -7.39 11.59
CA LEU A 71 1.02 -6.01 11.13
C LEU A 71 -0.25 -5.18 11.35
N ALA A 72 -1.41 -5.70 10.96
CA ALA A 72 -2.71 -5.04 11.13
C ALA A 72 -3.05 -4.76 12.60
N ALA A 73 -2.68 -5.66 13.51
CA ALA A 73 -2.89 -5.49 14.95
C ALA A 73 -1.86 -4.56 15.62
N HIS A 74 -0.76 -4.21 14.95
CA HIS A 74 0.32 -3.43 15.58
C HIS A 74 -0.11 -1.97 15.81
N PRO A 75 -0.03 -1.41 17.05
CA PRO A 75 -0.54 -0.07 17.35
C PRO A 75 0.05 1.05 16.48
N ARG A 76 1.37 1.07 16.26
CA ARG A 76 2.01 2.05 15.36
C ARG A 76 1.51 1.97 13.91
N ASN A 77 1.19 0.76 13.43
CA ASN A 77 0.63 0.60 12.08
C ASN A 77 -0.81 1.13 12.01
N ILE A 78 -1.61 0.87 13.06
CA ILE A 78 -2.96 1.42 13.18
C ILE A 78 -2.94 2.96 13.20
N GLU A 79 -2.05 3.59 13.98
CA GLU A 79 -1.92 5.05 13.99
C GLU A 79 -1.43 5.62 12.65
N TRP A 80 -0.54 4.89 11.96
CA TRP A 80 -0.11 5.26 10.61
C TRP A 80 -1.28 5.24 9.63
N LEU A 81 -2.06 4.15 9.61
CA LEU A 81 -3.22 4.00 8.73
C LEU A 81 -4.31 5.05 9.02
N LYS A 82 -4.53 5.44 10.28
CA LYS A 82 -5.45 6.55 10.61
C LYS A 82 -5.11 7.87 9.90
N MET A 83 -3.84 8.10 9.58
CA MET A 83 -3.42 9.27 8.80
C MET A 83 -3.60 9.04 7.30
N CYS A 84 -3.30 7.85 6.79
CA CYS A 84 -3.32 7.55 5.35
C CYS A 84 -4.73 7.24 4.82
N ASP A 85 -5.51 6.40 5.52
CA ASP A 85 -6.80 5.88 5.05
C ASP A 85 -7.79 6.99 4.64
N PRO A 86 -7.92 8.14 5.35
CA PRO A 86 -8.83 9.20 4.93
C PRO A 86 -8.48 9.83 3.57
N MET A 87 -7.21 9.75 3.17
CA MET A 87 -6.73 10.29 1.89
C MET A 87 -7.12 9.38 0.72
N GLN A 88 -7.35 8.11 1.00
CA GLN A 88 -7.51 7.06 0.01
C GLN A 88 -8.99 6.84 -0.36
N VAL A 89 -9.20 6.35 -1.59
CA VAL A 89 -10.52 6.05 -2.15
C VAL A 89 -10.48 4.62 -2.71
N PRO A 90 -11.13 3.66 -2.05
CA PRO A 90 -11.24 2.30 -2.56
C PRO A 90 -11.90 2.26 -3.95
N LEU A 91 -11.50 1.30 -4.78
CA LEU A 91 -12.20 1.03 -6.04
C LEU A 91 -13.62 0.50 -5.75
N PRO A 92 -14.58 0.65 -6.70
CA PRO A 92 -15.92 0.12 -6.54
C PRO A 92 -15.91 -1.38 -6.17
N GLY A 93 -16.57 -1.72 -5.06
CA GLY A 93 -16.65 -3.10 -4.56
C GLY A 93 -15.46 -3.57 -3.71
N SER A 94 -14.54 -2.67 -3.35
CA SER A 94 -13.44 -2.93 -2.41
C SER A 94 -13.55 -2.06 -1.16
N ASP A 95 -13.06 -2.55 -0.01
CA ASP A 95 -13.01 -1.81 1.26
C ASP A 95 -11.66 -1.13 1.51
N GLY A 96 -10.73 -1.23 0.56
CA GLY A 96 -9.37 -0.71 0.64
C GLY A 96 -8.62 -0.94 -0.66
N TRP A 97 -7.33 -1.26 -0.56
CA TRP A 97 -6.49 -1.59 -1.70
C TRP A 97 -7.03 -2.80 -2.47
N THR A 98 -7.14 -2.67 -3.79
CA THR A 98 -7.51 -3.78 -4.67
C THR A 98 -6.25 -4.48 -5.15
N VAL A 99 -6.11 -5.76 -4.83
CA VAL A 99 -4.99 -6.59 -5.32
C VAL A 99 -5.18 -6.88 -6.82
N MET A 100 -4.13 -6.65 -7.60
CA MET A 100 -4.09 -6.89 -9.03
C MET A 100 -3.61 -8.31 -9.35
N GLU A 101 -4.03 -8.86 -10.49
CA GLU A 101 -3.54 -10.14 -11.01
C GLU A 101 -2.15 -9.97 -11.64
N GLU A 102 -1.16 -10.74 -11.17
CA GLU A 102 0.11 -10.87 -11.87
C GLU A 102 -0.06 -11.85 -13.04
N VAL A 103 -0.03 -11.33 -14.27
CA VAL A 103 -0.18 -12.14 -15.50
C VAL A 103 1.15 -12.45 -16.19
N TYR A 104 2.23 -11.77 -15.82
CA TYR A 104 3.56 -11.94 -16.40
C TYR A 104 4.65 -11.49 -15.42
N HIS A 105 5.77 -12.21 -15.44
CA HIS A 105 6.99 -11.87 -14.72
C HIS A 105 8.20 -12.33 -15.52
N ASN A 106 9.27 -11.54 -15.50
CA ASN A 106 10.59 -11.92 -16.01
C ASN A 106 11.65 -11.48 -14.99
N ASP A 107 12.56 -12.39 -14.66
CA ASP A 107 13.65 -12.16 -13.70
C ASP A 107 14.71 -11.18 -14.22
#